data_AF-A0A357BNN7-F1
#
_entry.id   AF-A0A357BNN7-F1
#
_cell.length_a   1.000
_cell.length_b   1.000
_cell.length_c   1.000
_cell.angle_alpha   90.00
_cell.angle_beta   90.00
_cell.angle_gamma   90.00
#
_symmetry.space_group_name_H-M   'P 1'
#
loop_
_entity.id
_entity.type
_entity.pdbx_description
1 polymer ?
#
loop_
_entity_poly.entity_id
_entity_poly.type
_entity_poly.pdbx_seq_one_letter_code
_entity_poly.pdbx_strand_id
1 'polypeptide(L)' 'MEKYKINKKVIKISSLDEDDEKAYWHSRTPKERLEAVEINRRIVYGYTRTPPRFQRFFEVAQLKKS' A
#
# COMPACT_ATOMS: atom_id res chain seq x y z
N MET A 1 7.08 -31.00 -0.65
CA MET A 1 6.58 -29.61 -0.51
C MET A 1 7.72 -28.75 -0.02
N GLU A 2 8.39 -28.07 -0.94
CA GLU A 2 9.51 -27.19 -0.61
C GLU A 2 9.00 -26.02 0.24
N LYS A 3 9.58 -25.91 1.44
CA LYS A 3 9.14 -25.03 2.52
C LYS A 3 9.61 -23.63 2.17
N TYR A 4 8.69 -22.73 1.78
CA TYR A 4 9.02 -21.31 1.53
C TYR A 4 9.85 -20.77 2.71
N LYS A 5 11.14 -20.54 2.47
CA LYS A 5 12.09 -20.12 3.50
C LYS A 5 12.27 -18.61 3.39
N ILE A 6 11.82 -17.90 4.41
CA ILE A 6 11.99 -16.45 4.47
C ILE A 6 13.48 -16.12 4.54
N ASN A 7 13.92 -15.21 3.68
CA ASN A 7 15.26 -14.64 3.79
C ASN A 7 15.30 -13.69 5.00
N LYS A 8 15.90 -14.12 6.11
CA LYS A 8 15.97 -13.30 7.33
C LYS A 8 16.94 -12.13 7.22
N LYS A 9 17.84 -12.12 6.23
CA LYS A 9 18.82 -11.04 6.04
C LYS A 9 18.19 -9.72 5.61
N VAL A 10 16.95 -9.76 5.09
CA VAL A 10 16.22 -8.55 4.67
C VAL A 10 15.26 -8.04 5.75
N ILE A 11 15.20 -8.69 6.92
CA ILE A 11 14.33 -8.27 8.02
C ILE A 11 15.13 -7.32 8.91
N LYS A 12 14.62 -6.10 9.07
CA LYS A 12 15.12 -5.13 10.06
C LYS A 12 14.10 -5.04 11.19
N ILE A 13 14.56 -5.11 12.43
CA ILE A 13 13.75 -4.89 13.64
C ILE A 13 14.10 -3.49 14.14
N SER A 14 13.11 -2.61 14.23
CA SER A 14 13.25 -1.21 14.64
C SER A 14 12.31 -0.89 15.81
N SER A 15 12.59 0.18 16.54
CA SER A 15 11.63 0.76 17.48
C SER A 15 10.41 1.34 16.74
N LEU A 16 9.26 1.41 17.41
CA LEU A 16 8.06 2.07 16.88
C LEU A 16 8.26 3.58 16.65
N ASP A 17 9.23 4.18 17.34
CA ASP A 17 9.54 5.61 17.25
C ASP A 17 10.54 5.96 16.12
N GLU A 18 11.02 4.98 15.35
CA GLU A 18 11.97 5.19 14.24
C GLU A 18 11.26 5.59 12.93
N ASP A 19 11.75 6.63 12.24
CA ASP A 19 11.11 7.21 11.03
C ASP A 19 11.57 6.58 9.69
N ASP A 20 12.38 5.52 9.76
CA ASP A 20 13.01 4.89 8.59
C ASP A 20 11.98 4.37 7.56
N GLU A 21 10.77 4.07 8.01
CA GLU A 21 9.66 3.61 7.18
C GLU A 21 9.23 4.68 6.17
N LYS A 22 9.23 5.98 6.55
CA LYS A 22 8.87 7.06 5.62
C LYS A 22 9.86 7.14 4.47
N ALA A 23 11.16 7.08 4.76
CA ALA A 23 12.20 7.13 3.75
C ALA A 23 12.03 5.97 2.72
N TYR A 24 11.72 4.77 3.22
CA TYR A 24 11.40 3.62 2.37
C TYR A 24 10.18 3.87 1.48
N TRP A 25 9.07 4.36 2.02
CA TRP A 25 7.87 4.60 1.21
C TRP A 25 8.07 5.73 0.19
N HIS A 26 8.86 6.75 0.52
CA HIS A 26 9.22 7.82 -0.41
C HIS A 26 10.11 7.35 -1.57
N SER A 27 10.93 6.30 -1.37
CA SER A 27 11.74 5.72 -2.44
C SER A 27 10.92 4.87 -3.43
N ARG A 28 9.63 4.61 -3.15
CA ARG A 28 8.73 3.82 -4.02
C ARG A 28 7.90 4.71 -4.93
N THR A 29 7.58 4.18 -6.10
CA THR A 29 6.70 4.87 -7.04
C THR A 29 5.31 5.04 -6.42
N PRO A 30 4.54 6.08 -6.85
CA PRO A 30 3.17 6.26 -6.38
C PRO A 30 2.28 5.02 -6.61
N LYS A 31 2.50 4.29 -7.70
CA LYS A 31 1.77 3.07 -8.03
C LYS A 31 2.03 1.96 -7.00
N GLU A 32 3.29 1.67 -6.70
CA GLU A 32 3.67 0.63 -5.72
C GLU A 32 3.11 0.95 -4.33
N ARG A 33 3.09 2.23 -3.94
CA ARG A 33 2.48 2.67 -2.68
C ARG A 33 0.98 2.39 -2.64
N LEU A 34 0.25 2.71 -3.71
CA LEU A 34 -1.18 2.43 -3.81
C LEU A 34 -1.47 0.93 -3.76
N GLU A 35 -0.66 0.10 -4.42
CA GLU A 35 -0.78 -1.36 -4.38
C GLU A 35 -0.57 -1.90 -2.96
N ALA A 36 0.44 -1.40 -2.23
CA ALA A 36 0.70 -1.80 -0.85
C ALA A 36 -0.46 -1.42 0.08
N VAL A 37 -1.04 -0.23 -0.07
CA VAL A 37 -2.22 0.20 0.69
C VAL A 37 -3.42 -0.70 0.41
N GLU A 38 -3.66 -1.07 -0.85
CA GLU A 38 -4.77 -1.96 -1.20
C GLU A 38 -4.60 -3.37 -0.60
N ILE A 39 -3.36 -3.89 -0.58
CA ILE A 39 -3.05 -5.15 0.10
C ILE A 39 -3.37 -5.04 1.60
N ASN A 40 -2.90 -3.98 2.26
CA ASN A 40 -3.16 -3.77 3.68
C ASN A 40 -4.67 -3.67 3.97
N ARG A 41 -5.40 -2.88 3.17
CA ARG A 41 -6.86 -2.73 3.27
C ARG A 41 -7.56 -4.09 3.17
N ARG A 42 -7.20 -4.94 2.21
CA ARG A 42 -7.80 -6.28 2.07
C ARG A 42 -7.57 -7.17 3.29
N ILE A 43 -6.37 -7.10 3.87
CA ILE A 43 -6.00 -7.88 5.07
C ILE A 43 -6.80 -7.39 6.28
N VAL A 44 -6.79 -6.09 6.55
CA VAL A 44 -7.45 -5.49 7.72
C VAL A 44 -8.96 -5.71 7.70
N TYR A 45 -9.59 -5.60 6.54
CA TYR A 45 -11.05 -5.76 6.42
C TYR A 45 -11.52 -7.17 6.03
N GLY A 46 -10.62 -8.15 5.93
CA GLY A 46 -10.98 -9.57 5.74
C GLY A 46 -11.62 -9.92 4.39
N TYR A 47 -11.37 -9.15 3.33
CA TYR A 47 -11.96 -9.40 2.01
C TYR A 47 -11.25 -10.55 1.28
N THR A 48 -11.92 -11.69 1.15
CA THR A 48 -11.34 -12.89 0.51
C THR A 48 -11.40 -12.89 -1.02
N ARG A 49 -12.34 -12.16 -1.66
CA ARG A 49 -12.46 -12.19 -3.14
C ARG A 49 -12.84 -10.89 -3.84
N THR A 50 -13.66 -10.02 -3.25
CA THR A 50 -14.03 -8.77 -3.94
C THR A 50 -14.37 -7.69 -2.92
N PRO A 51 -13.51 -6.69 -2.68
CA PRO A 51 -13.96 -5.49 -2.01
C PRO A 51 -14.89 -4.70 -2.94
N PRO A 52 -15.86 -3.93 -2.44
CA PRO A 52 -16.38 -2.81 -3.21
C PRO A 52 -15.16 -1.95 -3.57
N ARG A 53 -14.78 -1.91 -4.86
CA ARG A 53 -13.64 -1.09 -5.31
C ARG A 53 -13.86 0.32 -4.80
N PHE A 54 -12.78 1.04 -4.48
CA PHE A 54 -12.88 2.48 -4.25
C PHE A 54 -13.74 3.10 -5.35
N GLN A 55 -14.86 3.69 -4.96
CA GLN A 55 -15.68 4.50 -5.85
C GLN A 55 -14.71 5.52 -6.45
N ARG A 56 -14.48 5.45 -7.77
CA ARG A 56 -13.66 6.45 -8.48
C ARG A 56 -14.45 7.75 -8.45
N PHE A 57 -14.25 8.53 -7.39
CA PHE A 57 -15.01 9.76 -7.14
C PHE A 57 -14.41 10.98 -7.84
N PHE A 58 -13.18 10.86 -8.34
CA PHE A 58 -12.53 11.94 -9.05
C PHE A 58 -12.87 11.88 -10.54
N GLU A 59 -13.74 12.81 -10.95
CA GLU A 59 -13.94 13.17 -12.35
C GLU A 59 -13.19 14.48 -12.67
N VAL A 60 -12.79 14.63 -13.92
CA VAL A 60 -12.20 15.89 -14.42
C VAL A 60 -13.35 16.86 -14.73
N ALA A 61 -13.59 17.81 -13.84
CA ALA A 61 -14.55 18.88 -14.08
C ALA A 61 -13.95 19.98 -14.98
N GLN A 62 -14.71 20.46 -15.97
CA GLN A 62 -14.31 21.63 -16.75
C GLN A 62 -14.53 22.91 -15.96
N LEU A 63 -13.48 23.70 -15.77
CA LEU A 63 -13.57 25.02 -15.16
C LEU A 63 -14.28 26.00 -16.13
N LYS A 64 -15.52 26.39 -15.83
CA LYS A 64 -16.16 27.53 -16.52
C LYS A 64 -15.45 28.82 -16.09
N LYS A 65 -14.72 29.44 -17.02
CA LYS A 65 -14.30 30.83 -16.87
C LYS A 65 -15.49 31.73 -17.19
N SER A 66 -15.73 32.69 -16.28
CA SER A 66 -16.67 33.79 -16.50
C SER A 66 -16.17 34.77 -17.54
#